data_AF-A0A847V0Z1-F1
#
_entry.id   AF-A0A847V0Z1-F1
#
_cell.length_a   1.000
_cell.length_b   1.000
_cell.length_c   1.000
_cell.angle_alpha   90.00
_cell.angle_beta   90.00
_cell.angle_gamma   90.00
#
_symmetry.space_group_name_H-M   'P 1'
#
loop_
_entity.id
_entity.type
_entity.pdbx_description
1 polymer ?
#
loop_
_entity_poly.entity_id
_entity_poly.type
_entity_poly.pdbx_seq_one_letter_code
_entity_poly.pdbx_strand_id
1 'polypeptide(L)'
;MGLSFAVAQTDLLYYDPAGEGAFYATDGNGNIQLLKLQNGWRHTWSIIVPGDFGGDDHTDLLFYDPTAGEGAFYATDGNGNIQLLKLQSGWRRTWSMIVSGDY
;
A
#
# COMPACT_ATOMS: atom_id res chain seq x y z
N MET A 1 12.83 -25.81 -14.52
CA MET A 1 12.14 -25.52 -13.24
C MET A 1 11.95 -24.03 -13.19
N GLY A 2 10.73 -23.53 -13.46
CA GLY A 2 10.42 -22.11 -13.35
C GLY A 2 10.14 -21.78 -11.89
N LEU A 3 10.68 -20.67 -11.38
CA LEU A 3 10.34 -20.15 -10.06
C LEU A 3 8.84 -19.82 -10.07
N SER A 4 8.10 -20.43 -9.14
CA SER A 4 6.67 -20.18 -8.98
C SER A 4 6.51 -18.99 -8.06
N PHE A 5 6.07 -17.86 -8.61
CA PHE A 5 5.70 -16.67 -7.85
C PHE A 5 4.21 -16.71 -7.41
N ALA A 6 3.62 -17.91 -7.38
CA ALA A 6 2.22 -18.11 -7.04
C ALA A 6 2.05 -18.86 -5.71
N VAL A 7 1.60 -18.09 -4.70
CA VAL A 7 0.72 -18.38 -3.55
C VAL A 7 1.32 -18.20 -2.14
N ALA A 8 0.64 -17.33 -1.37
CA ALA A 8 0.66 -17.07 0.08
C ALA A 8 1.92 -16.44 0.69
N GLN A 9 2.64 -15.60 -0.07
CA GLN A 9 3.69 -14.77 0.51
C GLN A 9 3.25 -13.31 0.52
N THR A 10 3.74 -12.55 1.51
CA THR A 10 3.53 -11.11 1.55
C THR A 10 4.34 -10.46 0.43
N ASP A 11 3.66 -9.63 -0.34
CA ASP A 11 4.23 -8.84 -1.41
C ASP A 11 4.76 -7.50 -0.89
N LEU A 12 5.49 -6.77 -1.75
CA LEU A 12 6.12 -5.50 -1.39
C LEU A 12 5.49 -4.34 -2.16
N LEU A 13 5.32 -3.21 -1.47
CA LEU A 13 5.06 -1.92 -2.09
C LEU A 13 6.26 -1.00 -1.85
N TYR A 14 6.82 -0.47 -2.93
CA TYR A 14 7.81 0.59 -2.90
C TYR A 14 7.12 1.90 -3.26
N TYR A 15 7.50 2.98 -2.59
CA TYR A 15 6.95 4.32 -2.82
C TYR A 15 8.08 5.33 -3.02
N ASP A 16 7.96 6.15 -4.05
CA ASP A 16 8.79 7.34 -4.27
C ASP A 16 7.92 8.60 -4.12
N PRO A 17 8.29 9.55 -3.23
CA PRO A 17 7.66 10.87 -3.13
C PRO A 17 7.64 11.68 -4.44
N ALA A 18 8.37 11.26 -5.49
CA ALA A 18 8.18 11.70 -6.87
C ALA A 18 6.80 11.32 -7.47
N GLY A 19 5.91 10.69 -6.69
CA GLY A 19 4.54 10.37 -7.09
C GLY A 19 4.41 9.00 -7.74
N GLU A 20 5.32 8.08 -7.43
CA GLU A 20 5.42 6.76 -8.03
C GLU A 20 5.28 5.66 -6.97
N GLY A 21 4.68 4.54 -7.37
CA GLY A 21 4.57 3.33 -6.57
C GLY A 21 4.90 2.10 -7.39
N ALA A 22 5.46 1.07 -6.77
CA ALA A 22 5.78 -0.19 -7.45
C ALA A 22 5.42 -1.38 -6.56
N PHE A 23 4.55 -2.25 -7.07
CA PHE A 23 4.16 -3.50 -6.42
C PHE A 23 5.03 -4.64 -6.93
N TYR A 24 5.56 -5.44 -6.02
CA TYR A 24 6.39 -6.61 -6.32
C TYR A 24 5.86 -7.85 -5.63
N ALA A 25 5.74 -8.94 -6.38
CA ALA A 25 5.52 -10.28 -5.83
C ALA A 25 6.81 -10.82 -5.21
N THR A 26 6.70 -11.62 -4.15
CA THR A 26 7.83 -12.37 -3.60
C THR A 26 7.66 -13.88 -3.75
N ASP A 27 8.77 -14.62 -3.82
CA ASP A 27 8.76 -16.09 -3.89
C ASP A 27 9.03 -16.78 -2.54
N GLY A 28 9.05 -16.02 -1.44
CA GLY A 28 9.38 -16.51 -0.10
C GLY A 28 10.85 -16.85 0.15
N ASN A 29 11.71 -16.83 -0.88
CA ASN A 29 13.16 -17.01 -0.79
C ASN A 29 13.92 -15.69 -0.94
N GLY A 30 13.19 -14.57 -1.02
CA GLY A 30 13.75 -13.23 -1.18
C GLY A 30 13.90 -12.79 -2.64
N ASN A 31 13.49 -13.60 -3.62
CA ASN A 31 13.41 -13.11 -5.00
C ASN A 31 12.12 -12.30 -5.16
N ILE A 32 12.21 -11.23 -5.95
CA ILE A 32 11.09 -10.33 -6.20
C ILE A 32 10.82 -10.19 -7.70
N GLN A 33 9.54 -10.08 -8.07
CA GLN A 33 9.10 -9.84 -9.44
C GLN A 33 8.17 -8.63 -9.48
N LEU A 34 8.41 -7.69 -10.39
CA LEU A 34 7.52 -6.55 -10.58
C LEU A 34 6.14 -7.03 -11.02
N LEU A 35 5.11 -6.65 -10.26
CA LEU A 35 3.70 -6.83 -10.62
C LEU A 35 3.19 -5.62 -11.39
N LYS A 36 3.34 -4.43 -10.82
CA LYS A 36 2.77 -3.20 -11.39
C LYS A 36 3.49 -1.94 -10.95
N LEU A 37 3.65 -1.02 -11.91
CA LEU A 37 4.01 0.37 -11.65
C LEU A 37 2.74 1.23 -11.57
N GLN A 38 2.75 2.16 -10.62
CA GLN A 38 1.72 3.16 -10.39
C GLN A 38 2.34 4.55 -10.49
N ASN A 39 1.66 5.48 -11.15
CA ASN A 39 2.14 6.83 -11.37
C ASN A 39 1.05 7.84 -10.98
N GLY A 40 1.46 9.08 -10.74
CA GLY A 40 0.53 10.19 -10.46
C GLY A 40 -0.02 10.18 -9.04
N TRP A 41 0.63 9.48 -8.11
CA TRP A 41 0.31 9.59 -6.69
C TRP A 41 0.68 10.98 -6.18
N ARG A 42 0.03 11.40 -5.09
CA ARG A 42 0.40 12.65 -4.43
C ARG A 42 1.83 12.53 -3.89
N HIS A 43 2.56 13.64 -3.97
CA HIS A 43 3.93 13.76 -3.47
C HIS A 43 4.02 13.95 -1.95
N THR A 44 2.87 14.08 -1.29
CA THR A 44 2.75 14.45 0.13
C THR A 44 2.39 13.27 1.02
N TRP A 45 2.21 12.06 0.46
CA TRP A 45 2.07 10.86 1.28
C TRP A 45 3.35 10.63 2.06
N SER A 46 3.24 10.43 3.37
CA SER A 46 4.40 10.27 4.26
C SER A 46 4.44 8.92 4.96
N ILE A 47 3.28 8.29 5.16
CA ILE A 47 3.16 6.96 5.78
C ILE A 47 2.18 6.16 4.94
N ILE A 48 2.56 4.92 4.63
CA ILE A 48 1.68 3.94 4.00
C ILE A 48 1.61 2.73 4.93
N VAL A 49 0.41 2.33 5.31
CA VAL A 49 0.17 1.24 6.27
C VAL A 49 -0.65 0.14 5.61
N PRO A 50 -0.14 -1.10 5.53
CA PRO A 50 -0.93 -2.23 5.08
C PRO A 50 -1.92 -2.69 6.18
N GLY A 51 -3.08 -3.19 5.80
CA GLY A 51 -4.06 -3.77 6.72
C GLY A 51 -5.26 -4.34 5.97
N ASP A 52 -6.23 -4.90 6.68
CA ASP A 52 -7.56 -5.16 6.14
C ASP A 52 -8.48 -4.04 6.61
N PHE A 53 -8.88 -3.17 5.69
CA PHE A 53 -9.71 -1.98 5.93
C PHE A 53 -11.02 -1.99 5.14
N GLY A 54 -11.09 -2.79 4.07
CA GLY A 54 -12.20 -2.97 3.15
C GLY A 54 -12.90 -4.33 3.28
N GLY A 55 -12.29 -5.30 3.97
CA GLY A 55 -12.85 -6.63 4.20
C GLY A 55 -12.81 -7.55 2.98
N ASP A 56 -11.88 -7.31 2.05
CA ASP A 56 -11.60 -8.24 0.96
C ASP A 56 -10.45 -9.19 1.33
N ASP A 57 -10.26 -10.27 0.56
CA ASP A 57 -9.20 -11.27 0.84
C ASP A 57 -7.79 -10.75 0.47
N HIS A 58 -7.63 -9.45 0.23
CA HIS A 58 -6.38 -8.81 -0.16
C HIS A 58 -5.93 -7.76 0.87
N THR A 59 -4.64 -7.45 0.86
CA THR A 59 -4.10 -6.40 1.74
C THR A 59 -4.52 -5.04 1.21
N ASP A 60 -5.26 -4.27 2.00
CA ASP A 60 -5.56 -2.86 1.78
C ASP A 60 -4.42 -1.95 2.25
N LEU A 61 -4.50 -0.66 1.89
CA LEU A 61 -3.50 0.33 2.20
C LEU A 61 -4.13 1.63 2.73
N LEU A 62 -3.60 2.14 3.84
CA LEU A 62 -3.84 3.50 4.31
C LEU A 62 -2.66 4.40 3.96
N PHE A 63 -2.92 5.44 3.17
CA PHE A 63 -1.96 6.49 2.85
C PHE A 63 -2.27 7.72 3.71
N TYR A 64 -1.27 8.24 4.41
CA TYR A 64 -1.41 9.41 5.27
C TYR A 64 -0.62 10.60 4.73
N ASP A 65 -1.29 11.76 4.64
CA ASP A 65 -0.73 13.04 4.25
C ASP A 65 -0.77 14.00 5.45
N PRO A 66 0.37 14.25 6.13
CA PRO A 66 0.45 15.19 7.23
C PRO A 66 0.34 16.65 6.77
N THR A 67 0.66 16.97 5.52
CA THR A 67 0.58 18.33 4.98
C THR A 67 -0.88 18.75 4.87
N ALA A 68 -1.73 17.88 4.32
CA ALA A 68 -3.17 18.10 4.22
C ALA A 68 -3.90 17.80 5.54
N GLY A 69 -3.40 16.84 6.33
CA GLY A 69 -4.13 16.26 7.46
C GLY A 69 -5.18 15.28 6.98
N GLU A 70 -4.81 14.40 6.05
CA GLU A 70 -5.71 13.46 5.38
C GLU A 70 -5.22 12.02 5.47
N GLY A 71 -6.16 11.08 5.50
CA GLY A 71 -5.94 9.65 5.35
C GLY A 71 -6.78 9.11 4.19
N ALA A 72 -6.15 8.35 3.28
CA ALA A 72 -6.81 7.72 2.14
C ALA A 72 -6.67 6.20 2.23
N PHE A 73 -7.79 5.50 2.31
CA PHE A 73 -7.88 4.05 2.33
C PHE A 73 -8.08 3.53 0.92
N TYR A 74 -7.29 2.54 0.53
CA TYR A 74 -7.31 1.91 -0.78
C TYR A 74 -7.42 0.39 -0.65
N ALA A 75 -8.26 -0.21 -1.48
CA ALA A 75 -8.26 -1.65 -1.70
C ALA A 75 -7.25 -2.05 -2.77
N THR A 76 -6.75 -3.29 -2.70
CA THR A 76 -5.90 -3.88 -3.73
C THR A 76 -6.52 -5.15 -4.30
N ASP A 77 -6.12 -5.54 -5.52
CA ASP A 77 -6.65 -6.73 -6.19
C ASP A 77 -5.66 -7.91 -6.24
N GLY A 78 -4.59 -7.85 -5.44
CA GLY A 78 -3.49 -8.81 -5.47
C GLY A 78 -2.62 -8.77 -6.73
N ASN A 79 -2.93 -7.93 -7.73
CA ASN A 79 -2.15 -7.77 -8.96
C ASN A 79 -1.55 -6.36 -9.08
N GLY A 80 -1.51 -5.64 -7.96
CA GLY A 80 -0.97 -4.29 -7.85
C GLY A 80 -1.89 -3.20 -8.40
N ASN A 81 -3.16 -3.49 -8.71
CA ASN A 81 -4.15 -2.42 -8.89
C ASN A 81 -4.64 -1.94 -7.53
N ILE A 82 -4.99 -0.65 -7.46
CA ILE A 82 -5.56 -0.05 -6.25
C ILE A 82 -6.84 0.72 -6.56
N GLN A 83 -7.78 0.72 -5.62
CA GLN A 83 -9.03 1.46 -5.70
C GLN A 83 -9.26 2.27 -4.42
N LEU A 84 -9.56 3.56 -4.54
CA LEU A 84 -9.89 4.38 -3.36
C LEU A 84 -11.20 3.87 -2.73
N LEU A 85 -11.13 3.47 -1.46
CA LEU A 85 -12.28 3.15 -0.63
C LEU A 85 -12.83 4.41 0.03
N LYS A 86 -11.95 5.19 0.67
CA LYS A 86 -12.37 6.38 1.43
C LYS A 86 -11.23 7.38 1.57
N LEU A 87 -11.54 8.67 1.36
CA LEU A 87 -10.72 9.78 1.81
C LEU A 87 -11.33 10.37 3.08
N GLN A 88 -10.49 10.63 4.09
CA GLN A 88 -10.84 11.31 5.32
C GLN A 88 -9.93 12.51 5.54
N SER A 89 -10.51 13.60 6.03
CA SER A 89 -9.80 14.84 6.35
C SER A 89 -9.91 15.16 7.84
N GLY A 90 -9.12 16.12 8.32
CA GLY A 90 -9.14 16.56 9.72
C GLY A 90 -8.27 15.74 10.66
N TRP A 91 -7.38 14.91 10.11
CA TRP A 91 -6.42 14.15 10.89
C TRP A 91 -5.36 15.11 11.48
N ARG A 92 -4.85 14.76 12.68
CA ARG A 92 -3.69 15.47 13.25
C ARG A 92 -2.53 15.34 12.28
N ARG A 93 -1.79 16.43 12.10
CA ARG A 93 -0.67 16.55 11.15
C ARG A 93 0.68 16.09 11.70
N THR A 94 0.69 15.54 12.92
CA THR A 94 1.89 15.28 13.72
C THR A 94 2.14 13.79 13.98
N TRP A 95 1.36 12.90 13.37
CA TRP A 95 1.62 11.46 13.49
C TRP A 95 2.93 11.09 12.80
N SER A 96 3.81 10.43 13.53
CA SER A 96 5.08 9.90 13.02
C SER A 96 5.04 8.38 12.79
N MET A 97 4.04 7.70 13.34
CA MET A 97 3.83 6.26 13.21
C MET A 97 2.34 5.98 13.25
N ILE A 98 1.91 5.04 12.40
CA ILE A 98 0.56 4.46 12.40
C ILE A 98 0.77 2.95 12.30
N VAL A 99 0.13 2.20 13.19
CA VAL A 99 0.23 0.73 13.24
C VAL A 99 -1.17 0.17 13.07
N SER A 100 -1.33 -0.70 12.06
CA SER A 100 -2.55 -1.48 11.88
C SER A 100 -2.55 -2.69 12.81
N GLY A 101 -3.74 -3.12 13.22
CA GLY A 101 -3.92 -4.28 14.08
C GLY A 101 -5.39 -4.55 14.37
N ASP A 102 -5.68 -5.78 14.77
CA ASP A 102 -6.99 -6.23 15.25
C ASP A 102 -6.91 -6.39 16.77
N TYR A 103 -7.38 -5.38 17.52
CA TYR A 103 -7.26 -5.25 18.97
C TYR A 103 -8.57 -4.84 19.64
#